data_AF-A0A1I1FUP4-F1
#
_entry.id   AF-A0A1I1FUP4-F1
#
_cell.length_a   1.000
_cell.length_b   1.000
_cell.length_c   1.000
_cell.angle_alpha   90.00
_cell.angle_beta   90.00
_cell.angle_gamma   90.00
#
_symmetry.space_group_name_H-M   'P 1'
#
loop_
_entity.id
_entity.type
_entity.pdbx_description
1 polymer ?
#
loop_
_entity_poly.entity_id
_entity_poly.type
_entity_poly.pdbx_seq_one_letter_code
_entity_poly.pdbx_strand_id
1 'polypeptide(L)' 'MLSKKAKGNLQELLGRGFEVYDAVIRHIVIWKGKDSERELLIVFPDLYLRRENHDDF' A
#
# COMPACT_ATOMS: atom_id res chain seq x y z
N MET A 1 5.36 -5.62 -0.45
CA MET A 1 4.75 -6.08 -1.73
C MET A 1 3.31 -6.48 -1.46
N LEU A 2 2.30 -5.92 -2.14
CA LEU A 2 0.90 -6.30 -1.96
C LEU A 2 0.61 -7.67 -2.59
N SER A 3 -0.18 -8.51 -1.91
CA SER A 3 -0.64 -9.79 -2.48
C SER A 3 -1.51 -9.56 -3.71
N LYS A 4 -1.65 -10.57 -4.59
CA LYS A 4 -2.53 -10.48 -5.78
C LYS A 4 -3.96 -10.06 -5.41
N LYS A 5 -4.50 -10.60 -4.31
CA LYS A 5 -5.82 -10.24 -3.77
C LYS A 5 -5.86 -8.79 -3.28
N ALA A 6 -4.85 -8.35 -2.53
CA ALA A 6 -4.78 -6.97 -2.03
C ALA A 6 -4.68 -5.94 -3.18
N LYS A 7 -3.94 -6.27 -4.25
CA LYS A 7 -3.90 -5.45 -5.47
C LYS A 7 -5.27 -5.35 -6.15
N GLY A 8 -5.98 -6.46 -6.28
CA GLY A 8 -7.33 -6.48 -6.86
C GLY A 8 -8.31 -5.64 -6.05
N ASN A 9 -8.31 -5.80 -4.72
CA ASN A 9 -9.14 -5.00 -3.82
C ASN A 9 -8.83 -3.50 -3.92
N LEU A 10 -7.54 -3.14 -3.99
CA LEU A 10 -7.14 -1.74 -4.16
C LEU A 10 -7.63 -1.20 -5.51
N GLN A 11 -7.46 -1.94 -6.60
CA GLN A 11 -7.94 -1.53 -7.92
C GLN A 11 -9.46 -1.34 -7.96
N GLU A 12 -10.22 -2.20 -7.30
CA GLU A 12 -11.68 -2.05 -7.18
C GLU A 12 -12.05 -0.77 -6.42
N LEU A 13 -11.38 -0.49 -5.29
CA LEU A 13 -11.63 0.73 -4.51
C LEU A 13 -11.30 1.99 -5.31
N LEU A 14 -10.17 2.00 -6.02
CA LEU A 14 -9.79 3.11 -6.91
C LEU A 14 -10.83 3.28 -8.03
N GLY A 15 -11.31 2.19 -8.63
CA GLY A 15 -12.38 2.22 -9.65
C GLY A 15 -13.73 2.73 -9.13
N ARG A 16 -13.95 2.69 -7.81
CA ARG A 16 -15.13 3.25 -7.13
C ARG A 16 -14.95 4.72 -6.72
N GLY A 17 -13.85 5.36 -7.12
CA GLY A 17 -13.55 6.76 -6.84
C GLY A 17 -12.94 7.02 -5.46
N PHE A 18 -12.41 5.99 -4.79
CA PHE A 18 -11.57 6.20 -3.63
C PHE A 18 -10.15 6.59 -4.07
N GLU A 19 -9.51 7.45 -3.29
CA GLU A 19 -8.12 7.81 -3.46
C GLU A 19 -7.33 7.54 -2.19
N VAL A 20 -6.06 7.19 -2.35
CA VAL A 20 -5.13 7.06 -1.21
C VAL A 20 -4.74 8.46 -0.78
N TYR A 21 -5.05 8.84 0.46
CA TYR A 21 -4.70 10.16 0.99
C TYR A 21 -3.58 10.09 2.04
N ASP A 22 -3.36 8.92 2.65
CA ASP A 22 -2.30 8.73 3.62
C ASP A 22 -1.80 7.27 3.62
N ALA A 23 -0.57 7.06 4.09
CA ALA A 23 0.01 5.75 4.27
C ALA A 23 0.94 5.72 5.49
N VAL A 24 0.73 4.76 6.38
CA VAL A 24 1.56 4.58 7.58
C VAL A 24 2.34 3.29 7.46
N ILE A 25 3.66 3.37 7.64
CA ILE A 25 4.53 2.20 7.63
C ILE A 25 4.33 1.44 8.94
N ARG A 26 3.79 0.21 8.85
CA ARG A 26 3.59 -0.64 10.02
C ARG A 26 4.80 -1.51 10.32
N HIS A 27 5.38 -2.11 9.28
CA HIS A 27 6.56 -2.97 9.40
C HIS A 27 7.55 -2.70 8.30
N ILE A 28 8.84 -2.75 8.68
CA ILE A 28 9.97 -2.75 7.79
C ILE A 28 10.73 -4.04 8.05
N VAL A 29 10.95 -4.83 7.00
CA VAL A 29 11.80 -6.02 7.05
C VAL A 29 13.01 -5.75 6.17
N ILE A 30 14.19 -5.85 6.76
CA ILE A 30 15.46 -5.81 6.04
C ILE A 30 16.01 -7.21 6.03
N TRP A 31 16.28 -7.73 4.83
CA TRP A 31 16.91 -9.02 4.65
C TRP A 31 18.19 -8.88 3.85
N LYS A 32 19.31 -9.32 4.42
CA LYS A 32 20.60 -9.44 3.75
C LYS A 32 20.95 -10.91 3.65
N GLY A 33 21.09 -11.41 2.42
CA GLY A 33 21.58 -12.76 2.19
C GLY A 33 23.02 -12.91 2.68
N LYS A 34 23.37 -14.07 3.22
CA LYS A 34 24.68 -14.33 3.85
C LYS A 34 25.87 -14.00 2.93
N ASP A 35 25.70 -14.19 1.62
CA ASP A 35 26.73 -13.96 0.60
C ASP A 35 26.28 -12.91 -0.44
N SER A 36 25.40 -11.98 -0.04
CA SER A 36 24.85 -10.95 -0.92
C SER A 36 25.27 -9.56 -0.48
N GLU A 37 25.87 -8.80 -1.41
CA GLU A 37 26.11 -7.36 -1.27
C GLU A 37 24.81 -6.53 -1.36
N ARG A 38 23.72 -7.15 -1.81
CA ARG A 38 22.40 -6.51 -1.92
C ARG A 38 21.56 -6.78 -0.69
N GLU A 39 20.90 -5.74 -0.23
CA GLU A 39 19.90 -5.79 0.84
C GLU A 39 18.49 -5.67 0.23
N LEU A 40 17.56 -6.47 0.72
CA LEU A 40 16.15 -6.39 0.35
C LEU A 40 15.40 -5.65 1.46
N LEU A 41 14.79 -4.53 1.10
CA LEU A 41 13.87 -3.79 1.96
C LEU A 41 12.43 -4.13 1.58
N ILE A 42 11.66 -4.67 2.54
CA ILE A 42 10.23 -4.93 2.37
C ILE A 42 9.44 -4.04 3.33
N VAL A 43 8.63 -3.16 2.76
CA VAL A 43 7.75 -2.26 3.51
C VAL A 43 6.31 -2.79 3.46
N PHE A 44 5.66 -2.82 4.63
CA PHE A 44 4.24 -3.15 4.80
C PHE A 44 3.49 -1.93 5.33
N PRO A 45 2.94 -1.08 4.44
CA PRO A 45 2.17 0.07 4.84
C PRO A 45 0.69 -0.28 5.03
N ASP A 46 0.04 0.44 5.95
CA ASP A 46 -1.40 0.65 5.93
C ASP A 46 -1.71 1.77 4.96
N LEU A 47 -2.68 1.55 4.07
CA LEU A 47 -3.16 2.57 3.14
C LEU A 47 -4.50 3.09 3.63
N TYR A 48 -4.59 4.40 3.77
CA TYR A 48 -5.83 5.09 4.13
C TYR A 48 -6.47 5.65 2.86
N LEU A 49 -7.72 5.27 2.65
CA LEU A 49 -8.49 5.71 1.50
C LEU A 49 -9.61 6.63 1.95
N ARG A 50 -9.83 7.66 1.15
CA ARG A 50 -11.01 8.53 1.26
C ARG A 50 -11.70 8.55 -0.09
N ARG A 51 -12.98 8.87 -0.06
CA ARG A 51 -13.71 9.29 -1.26
C ARG A 51 -13.84 10.79 -1.11
N GLU A 52 -13.46 11.57 -2.12
CA GLU A 52 -13.90 12.95 -2.14
C GLU A 52 -15.43 12.91 -2.13
N ASN A 53 -16.04 13.36 -1.03
CA ASN A 53 -17.43 13.67 -1.08
C ASN A 53 -17.56 14.79 -2.11
N HIS A 54 -18.25 14.52 -3.20
CA HIS A 54 -19.16 15.51 -3.75
C HIS A 54 -20.19 15.81 -2.65
N ASP A 55 -19.77 16.57 -1.63
CA ASP A 55 -20.68 17.34 -0.79
C ASP A 55 -21.07 18.55 -1.63
N ASP A 56 -21.86 18.30 -2.68
CA ASP A 56 -22.64 19.35 -3.32
C ASP A 56 -23.81 19.65 -2.39
N PHE A 57 -23.68 20.78 -1.70
CA PHE A 57 -24.71 21.66 -1.12
C PHE A 57 -26.16 21.16 -1.03
#